data_AF-A0A2T3W6P7-F1
#
_entry.id   AF-A0A2T3W6P7-F1
#
_cell.length_a   1.000
_cell.length_b   1.000
_cell.length_c   1.000
_cell.angle_alpha   90.00
_cell.angle_beta   90.00
_cell.angle_gamma   90.00
#
_symmetry.space_group_name_H-M   'P 1'
#
loop_
_entity.id
_entity.type
_entity.pdbx_description
1 polymer ?
#
loop_
_entity_poly.entity_id
_entity_poly.type
_entity_poly.pdbx_seq_one_letter_code
_entity_poly.pdbx_strand_id
1 'polypeptide(L)'
;MAEPHRVREALRASMTAWATLSVRGDQARVTLTPDLDVLAPQLDAIDPGWSLTWACDHPEPPIVRARLSVLGAAREGLATAHTLADAKLAALADLARTYGVQPSSEPLWVEYDPEDGANTSELETETPAPRAAASRALPPEPPRDPQMDKARRHIEDLLEQLKVAGRGGDAARILMRGYGETLEESRAIYKELHALLKG
;
A
#
# COMPACT_ATOMS: atom_id res chain seq x y z
N MET A 1 -28.50 -0.22 7.80
CA MET A 1 -27.28 0.16 7.05
C MET A 1 -26.07 0.17 7.97
N ALA A 2 -25.52 -1.00 8.31
CA ALA A 2 -24.40 -1.16 9.25
C ALA A 2 -23.05 -1.44 8.56
N GLU A 3 -23.08 -1.80 7.28
CA GLU A 3 -21.95 -2.26 6.48
C GLU A 3 -20.89 -1.20 6.16
N PRO A 4 -21.23 0.02 5.69
CA PRO A 4 -20.22 1.05 5.42
C PRO A 4 -19.56 1.58 6.70
N HIS A 5 -20.25 1.46 7.85
CA HIS A 5 -19.67 1.84 9.13
C HIS A 5 -18.54 0.91 9.56
N ARG A 6 -18.68 -0.41 9.35
CA ARG A 6 -17.63 -1.39 9.71
C ARG A 6 -16.35 -1.20 8.91
N VAL A 7 -16.45 -0.93 7.61
CA VAL A 7 -15.27 -0.62 6.76
C VAL A 7 -14.57 0.64 7.26
N ARG A 8 -15.34 1.68 7.62
CA ARG A 8 -14.78 2.91 8.18
C ARG A 8 -14.07 2.67 9.52
N GLU A 9 -14.63 1.86 10.41
CA GLU A 9 -13.98 1.53 11.67
C GLU A 9 -12.71 0.71 11.47
N ALA A 10 -12.71 -0.25 10.53
CA ALA A 10 -11.52 -1.02 10.20
C ALA A 10 -10.38 -0.14 9.67
N LEU A 11 -10.71 0.76 8.74
CA LEU A 11 -9.76 1.76 8.22
C LEU A 11 -9.23 2.69 9.30
N ARG A 12 -10.08 3.12 10.24
CA ARG A 12 -9.65 3.97 11.36
C ARG A 12 -8.72 3.21 12.31
N ALA A 13 -9.08 1.98 12.66
CA ALA A 13 -8.31 1.14 13.58
C ALA A 13 -6.93 0.77 13.01
N SER A 14 -6.79 0.73 11.69
CA SER A 14 -5.53 0.44 11.02
C SER A 14 -4.66 1.67 10.77
N MET A 15 -5.03 2.88 11.20
CA MET A 15 -4.22 4.11 10.97
C MET A 15 -2.97 4.12 11.86
N THR A 16 -2.00 3.24 11.59
CA THR A 16 -0.82 3.01 12.42
C THR A 16 0.50 3.08 11.66
N ALA A 17 0.46 3.17 10.33
CA ALA A 17 1.65 3.33 9.49
C ALA A 17 1.87 4.80 9.12
N TRP A 18 3.07 5.10 8.59
CA TRP A 18 3.46 6.44 8.15
C TRP A 18 3.93 6.45 6.70
N ALA A 19 3.51 7.46 5.94
CA ALA A 19 3.95 7.70 4.56
C ALA A 19 4.77 8.98 4.49
N THR A 20 5.95 8.93 3.85
CA THR A 20 6.78 10.11 3.59
C THR A 20 6.32 10.83 2.31
N LEU A 21 5.60 11.95 2.48
CA LEU A 21 5.06 12.74 1.39
C LEU A 21 6.14 13.51 0.63
N SER A 22 7.11 14.09 1.33
CA SER A 22 8.18 14.89 0.73
C SER A 22 9.36 15.02 1.66
N VAL A 23 10.57 15.10 1.11
CA VAL A 23 11.80 15.36 1.87
C VAL A 23 12.35 16.74 1.54
N ARG A 24 12.89 17.44 2.54
CA ARG A 24 13.58 18.72 2.43
C ARG A 24 14.79 18.73 3.35
N GLY A 25 15.98 18.50 2.81
CA GLY A 25 17.20 18.43 3.60
C GLY A 25 17.14 17.26 4.58
N ASP A 26 17.28 17.56 5.86
CA ASP A 26 17.23 16.66 7.02
C ASP A 26 15.81 16.47 7.58
N GLN A 27 14.77 16.88 6.83
CA GLN A 27 13.38 16.77 7.27
C GLN A 27 12.51 16.03 6.26
N ALA A 28 11.63 15.17 6.76
CA ALA A 28 10.59 14.49 6.00
C ALA A 28 9.21 14.96 6.47
N ARG A 29 8.32 15.19 5.52
CA ARG A 29 6.90 15.43 5.79
C ARG A 29 6.16 14.11 5.75
N VAL A 30 5.60 13.67 6.88
CA VAL A 30 4.92 12.39 7.02
C VAL A 30 3.42 12.56 7.24
N THR A 31 2.63 11.57 6.84
CA THR A 31 1.20 11.46 7.16
C THR A 31 0.86 10.07 7.67
N LEU A 32 -0.09 10.00 8.59
CA LEU A 32 -0.63 8.74 9.07
C LEU A 32 -1.44 8.05 7.96
N THR A 33 -1.31 6.74 7.87
CA THR A 33 -1.86 5.90 6.79
C THR A 33 -2.33 4.56 7.36
N PRO A 34 -3.32 3.91 6.74
CA PRO A 34 -3.66 2.53 7.04
C PRO A 34 -2.45 1.60 6.90
N ASP A 35 -2.21 0.79 7.91
CA ASP A 35 -1.36 -0.39 7.86
C ASP A 35 -2.17 -1.57 7.30
N LEU A 36 -1.70 -2.11 6.18
CA LEU A 36 -2.35 -3.22 5.48
C LEU A 36 -2.33 -4.52 6.28
N ASP A 37 -1.32 -4.73 7.13
CA ASP A 37 -1.23 -5.93 7.96
C ASP A 37 -2.31 -5.93 9.06
N VAL A 38 -2.68 -4.74 9.54
CA VAL A 38 -3.77 -4.54 10.50
C VAL A 38 -5.13 -4.49 9.80
N LEU A 39 -5.20 -3.90 8.60
CA LEU A 39 -6.44 -3.70 7.86
C LEU A 39 -6.97 -4.99 7.23
N ALA A 40 -6.10 -5.79 6.60
CA ALA A 40 -6.50 -6.95 5.80
C ALA A 40 -7.36 -7.97 6.56
N PRO A 41 -6.99 -8.43 7.79
CA PRO A 41 -7.80 -9.39 8.54
C PRO A 41 -9.19 -8.85 8.92
N GLN A 42 -9.31 -7.54 9.11
CA GLN A 42 -10.59 -6.89 9.42
C GLN A 42 -11.48 -6.84 8.18
N LEU A 43 -10.90 -6.56 7.00
CA LEU A 43 -11.63 -6.61 5.73
C LEU A 43 -12.06 -8.04 5.38
N ASP A 44 -11.20 -9.05 5.60
CA ASP A 44 -11.56 -10.47 5.41
C ASP A 44 -12.79 -10.87 6.24
N ALA A 45 -12.89 -10.37 7.47
CA ALA A 45 -14.04 -10.62 8.35
C ALA A 45 -15.31 -9.86 7.94
N ILE A 46 -15.17 -8.74 7.22
CA ILE A 46 -16.30 -7.92 6.75
C ILE A 46 -16.84 -8.45 5.42
N ASP A 47 -15.94 -8.73 4.47
CA ASP A 47 -16.24 -9.18 3.13
C ASP A 47 -15.05 -10.00 2.60
N PRO A 48 -15.10 -11.34 2.62
CA PRO A 48 -14.03 -12.19 2.09
C PRO A 48 -13.72 -11.94 0.61
N GLY A 49 -14.65 -11.33 -0.15
CA GLY A 49 -14.48 -10.98 -1.56
C GLY A 49 -13.85 -9.62 -1.79
N TRP A 50 -13.36 -8.95 -0.74
CA TRP A 50 -12.71 -7.65 -0.89
C TRP A 50 -11.45 -7.76 -1.76
N SER A 51 -11.09 -6.64 -2.39
CA SER A 51 -9.85 -6.55 -3.18
C SER A 51 -9.29 -5.14 -3.12
N LEU A 52 -7.96 -5.06 -3.10
CA LEU A 52 -7.22 -3.82 -3.22
C LEU A 52 -6.29 -3.92 -4.41
N THR A 53 -6.47 -3.04 -5.38
CA THR A 53 -5.61 -2.94 -6.55
C THR A 53 -4.90 -1.59 -6.55
N TRP A 54 -3.76 -1.53 -7.24
CA TRP A 54 -3.04 -0.29 -7.42
C TRP A 54 -2.77 0.00 -8.89
N ALA A 55 -2.58 1.27 -9.19
CA ALA A 55 -2.08 1.71 -10.47
C ALA A 55 -1.05 2.82 -10.24
N CYS A 56 0.05 2.76 -10.98
CA CYS A 56 1.02 3.86 -11.06
C CYS A 56 0.77 4.60 -12.37
N ASP A 57 0.19 5.80 -12.26
CA ASP A 57 -0.14 6.66 -13.40
C ASP A 57 1.11 7.36 -13.94
N HIS A 58 2.05 7.70 -13.06
CA HIS A 58 3.31 8.35 -13.39
C HIS A 58 4.43 7.85 -12.48
N PRO A 59 5.64 7.55 -13.00
CA PRO A 59 6.75 7.03 -12.18
C PRO A 59 7.50 8.12 -11.41
N GLU A 60 7.65 9.32 -12.00
CA GLU A 60 8.53 10.37 -11.48
C GLU A 60 7.99 11.78 -11.80
N PRO A 61 7.33 12.48 -10.86
CA PRO A 61 7.04 12.01 -9.51
C PRO A 61 6.08 10.82 -9.53
N PRO A 62 6.16 9.92 -8.53
CA PRO A 62 5.24 8.79 -8.43
C PRO A 62 3.83 9.30 -8.18
N ILE A 63 2.88 8.89 -9.02
CA ILE A 63 1.45 9.12 -8.84
C ILE A 63 0.79 7.76 -8.78
N VAL A 64 0.29 7.41 -7.60
CA VAL A 64 -0.29 6.09 -7.32
C VAL A 64 -1.76 6.22 -6.99
N ARG A 65 -2.56 5.37 -7.62
CA ARG A 65 -3.97 5.16 -7.31
C ARG A 65 -4.12 3.85 -6.54
N ALA A 66 -4.82 3.90 -5.42
CA ALA A 66 -5.29 2.73 -4.68
C ALA A 66 -6.78 2.57 -4.96
N ARG A 67 -7.26 1.36 -5.24
CA ARG A 67 -8.68 1.06 -5.41
C ARG A 67 -9.09 -0.07 -4.49
N LEU A 68 -9.93 0.23 -3.51
CA LEU A 68 -10.51 -0.75 -2.60
C LEU A 68 -11.94 -1.06 -3.05
N SER A 69 -12.18 -2.33 -3.36
CA SER A 69 -13.52 -2.88 -3.60
C SER A 69 -13.93 -3.76 -2.41
N VAL A 70 -15.01 -3.40 -1.72
CA VAL A 70 -15.49 -4.07 -0.50
C VAL A 70 -17.01 -3.89 -0.39
N LEU A 71 -17.73 -4.94 -0.01
CA LEU A 71 -19.19 -4.99 0.11
C LEU A 71 -19.92 -4.49 -1.15
N GLY A 72 -19.37 -4.80 -2.32
CA GLY A 72 -19.92 -4.38 -3.62
C GLY A 72 -19.73 -2.90 -3.98
N ALA A 73 -19.07 -2.10 -3.13
CA ALA A 73 -18.68 -0.73 -3.43
C ALA A 73 -17.19 -0.66 -3.79
N ALA A 74 -16.82 0.23 -4.71
CA ALA A 74 -15.42 0.54 -5.01
C ALA A 74 -15.15 2.01 -4.74
N ARG A 75 -14.07 2.30 -4.02
CA ARG A 75 -13.55 3.66 -3.82
C ARG A 75 -12.07 3.70 -4.14
N GLU A 76 -11.63 4.87 -4.57
CA GLU A 76 -10.26 5.09 -5.03
C GLU A 76 -9.65 6.26 -4.27
N GLY A 77 -8.36 6.15 -3.96
CA GLY A 77 -7.53 7.24 -3.46
C GLY A 77 -6.36 7.47 -4.41
N LEU A 78 -5.94 8.72 -4.55
CA LEU A 78 -4.85 9.10 -5.45
C LEU A 78 -3.84 9.97 -4.70
N ALA A 79 -2.57 9.61 -4.75
CA ALA A 79 -1.54 10.40 -4.08
C ALA A 79 -0.20 10.39 -4.82
N THR A 80 0.62 11.37 -4.46
CA THR A 80 2.02 11.45 -4.80
C THR A 80 2.84 11.52 -3.51
N ALA A 81 4.09 11.06 -3.55
CA ALA A 81 4.97 11.03 -2.39
C ALA A 81 6.45 11.00 -2.79
N HIS A 82 7.34 10.92 -1.79
CA HIS A 82 8.78 10.91 -2.02
C HIS A 82 9.25 9.67 -2.78
N THR A 83 8.70 8.50 -2.45
CA THR A 83 8.98 7.23 -3.13
C THR A 83 7.69 6.59 -3.63
N LEU A 84 7.80 5.59 -4.51
CA LEU A 84 6.64 4.83 -4.97
C LEU A 84 5.94 4.09 -3.81
N ALA A 85 6.71 3.56 -2.87
CA ALA A 85 6.18 2.89 -1.67
C ALA A 85 5.40 3.88 -0.79
N ASP A 86 5.95 5.07 -0.55
CA ASP A 86 5.25 6.13 0.16
C ASP A 86 4.01 6.61 -0.60
N ALA A 87 4.03 6.59 -1.94
CA ALA A 87 2.90 7.02 -2.74
C ALA A 87 1.73 6.04 -2.64
N LYS A 88 2.00 4.73 -2.52
CA LYS A 88 0.98 3.73 -2.18
C LYS A 88 0.37 4.00 -0.81
N LEU A 89 1.21 4.19 0.20
CA LEU A 89 0.73 4.48 1.56
C LEU A 89 -0.09 5.78 1.61
N ALA A 90 0.39 6.83 0.94
CA ALA A 90 -0.35 8.09 0.83
C ALA A 90 -1.68 7.91 0.07
N ALA A 91 -1.73 7.06 -0.96
CA ALA A 91 -2.95 6.75 -1.70
C ALA A 91 -3.96 5.96 -0.84
N LEU A 92 -3.49 5.11 0.08
CA LEU A 92 -4.36 4.48 1.09
C LEU A 92 -4.90 5.49 2.10
N ALA A 93 -4.05 6.41 2.58
CA ALA A 93 -4.53 7.48 3.45
C ALA A 93 -5.61 8.32 2.76
N ASP A 94 -5.43 8.63 1.48
CA ASP A 94 -6.44 9.34 0.69
C ASP A 94 -7.71 8.51 0.48
N LEU A 95 -7.58 7.22 0.18
CA LEU A 95 -8.69 6.29 0.09
C LEU A 95 -9.49 6.24 1.40
N ALA A 96 -8.82 6.22 2.56
CA ALA A 96 -9.47 6.23 3.86
C ALA A 96 -10.32 7.51 4.07
N ARG A 97 -9.87 8.66 3.57
CA ARG A 97 -10.66 9.91 3.58
C ARG A 97 -11.93 9.79 2.77
N THR A 98 -11.93 9.06 1.66
CA THR A 98 -13.16 8.82 0.88
C THR A 98 -14.21 8.05 1.69
N TYR A 99 -13.80 7.23 2.67
CA TYR A 99 -14.70 6.56 3.63
C TYR A 99 -15.03 7.42 4.86
N GLY A 100 -14.58 8.67 4.90
CA GLY A 100 -14.79 9.59 6.03
C GLY A 100 -13.86 9.33 7.22
N VAL A 101 -12.74 8.64 7.01
CA VAL A 101 -11.67 8.50 8.01
C VAL A 101 -10.68 9.64 7.80
N GLN A 102 -10.60 10.55 8.76
CA GLN A 102 -9.57 11.58 8.80
C GLN A 102 -8.44 11.09 9.71
N PRO A 103 -7.16 11.35 9.36
CA PRO A 103 -6.06 11.14 10.29
C PRO A 103 -6.27 11.99 11.55
N SER A 104 -5.80 11.50 12.69
CA SER A 104 -5.86 12.21 13.97
C SER A 104 -5.00 13.47 14.01
N SER A 105 -4.04 13.57 13.09
CA SER A 105 -3.11 14.70 12.93
C SER A 105 -2.98 15.14 11.48
N GLU A 106 -2.66 16.42 11.28
CA GLU A 106 -2.20 16.93 10.00
C GLU A 106 -0.80 16.41 9.67
N PRO A 107 -0.36 16.44 8.39
CA PRO A 107 0.97 15.98 8.02
C PRO A 107 2.08 16.76 8.77
N LEU A 108 2.97 16.03 9.43
CA LEU A 108 4.00 16.55 10.33
C LEU A 108 5.37 16.54 9.66
N TRP A 109 6.25 17.45 10.07
CA TRP A 109 7.67 17.38 9.72
C TRP A 109 8.42 16.64 10.82
N VAL A 110 9.21 15.65 10.42
CA VAL A 110 10.07 14.86 11.29
C VAL A 110 11.50 14.88 10.76
N GLU A 111 12.46 14.50 11.61
CA GLU A 111 13.83 14.26 11.18
C GLU A 111 13.88 13.15 10.12
N TYR A 112 14.73 13.34 9.13
CA TYR A 112 14.92 12.42 8.03
C TYR A 112 16.41 12.12 7.84
N ASP A 113 16.72 10.84 7.89
CA ASP A 113 18.02 10.31 7.51
C ASP A 113 17.88 9.51 6.20
N PRO A 114 18.79 9.65 5.21
CA PRO A 114 18.72 8.90 3.97
C PRO A 114 18.90 7.37 4.11
N GLU A 115 19.58 6.89 5.15
CA GLU A 115 19.78 5.45 5.42
C GLU A 115 18.63 4.86 6.25
N ASP A 116 18.16 5.60 7.27
CA ASP A 116 17.12 5.13 8.20
C ASP A 116 15.69 5.56 7.83
N GLY A 117 15.53 6.58 6.98
CA GLY A 117 14.24 7.15 6.57
C GLY A 117 13.70 8.21 7.54
N ALA A 118 12.38 8.44 7.49
CA ALA A 118 11.71 9.40 8.37
C ALA A 118 11.61 8.85 9.80
N ASN A 119 12.07 9.61 10.79
CA ASN A 119 12.01 9.19 12.19
C ASN A 119 10.61 9.43 12.77
N THR A 120 9.79 8.37 12.83
CA THR A 120 8.42 8.41 13.38
C THR A 120 8.32 7.93 14.83
N SER A 121 9.44 7.55 15.45
CA SER A 121 9.48 6.89 16.77
C SER A 121 8.81 7.72 17.88
N GLU A 122 8.96 9.05 17.86
CA GLU A 122 8.34 9.94 18.85
C GLU A 122 6.83 10.10 18.64
N LEU A 123 6.37 9.92 17.40
CA LEU A 123 4.94 9.91 17.03
C LEU A 123 4.25 8.58 17.36
N GLU A 124 5.02 7.52 17.57
CA GLU A 124 4.58 6.14 17.84
C GLU A 124 4.38 5.84 19.35
N THR A 125 4.58 6.82 20.24
CA THR A 125 4.60 6.66 21.72
C THR A 125 3.27 6.19 22.36
N GLU A 126 2.27 5.73 21.59
CA GLU A 126 1.06 5.07 22.10
C GLU A 126 0.82 3.63 21.58
N THR A 127 1.77 2.90 20.99
CA THR A 127 1.69 1.41 20.87
C THR A 127 3.07 0.81 20.59
N PRO A 128 3.55 -0.21 21.33
CA PRO A 128 4.85 -0.81 21.07
C PRO A 128 4.80 -1.86 19.94
N ALA A 129 5.79 -1.83 19.04
CA ALA A 129 6.06 -2.90 18.09
C ALA A 129 7.52 -3.40 18.19
N PRO A 130 7.80 -4.68 17.89
CA PRO A 130 9.12 -5.28 18.03
C PRO A 130 10.04 -5.03 16.81
N ARG A 131 11.35 -5.16 17.05
CA ARG A 131 12.48 -4.93 16.12
C ARG A 131 12.75 -6.06 15.11
N ALA A 132 13.45 -5.66 14.04
CA ALA A 132 14.46 -6.35 13.18
C ALA A 132 14.02 -6.52 11.70
N ALA A 133 14.84 -6.40 10.63
CA ALA A 133 16.30 -6.31 10.43
C ALA A 133 16.66 -5.63 9.07
N ALA A 134 17.94 -5.22 8.90
CA ALA A 134 18.59 -4.61 7.71
C ALA A 134 18.69 -5.58 6.48
N SER A 135 19.03 -5.24 5.21
CA SER A 135 19.98 -4.25 4.65
C SER A 135 19.85 -4.02 3.10
N ARG A 136 20.12 -2.77 2.65
CA ARG A 136 20.98 -2.23 1.54
C ARG A 136 20.74 -2.30 -0.01
N ALA A 137 20.90 -1.09 -0.60
CA ALA A 137 21.59 -0.60 -1.83
C ALA A 137 20.93 -0.63 -3.24
N LEU A 138 20.77 0.58 -3.83
CA LEU A 138 20.38 0.91 -5.23
C LEU A 138 21.57 0.81 -6.22
N PRO A 139 21.35 0.38 -7.49
CA PRO A 139 21.63 1.26 -8.66
C PRO A 139 20.67 0.99 -9.89
N PRO A 140 20.92 1.56 -11.11
CA PRO A 140 20.00 2.44 -11.88
C PRO A 140 19.03 1.75 -12.88
N GLU A 141 18.02 2.51 -13.35
CA GLU A 141 16.92 2.10 -14.24
C GLU A 141 17.32 1.76 -15.71
N PRO A 142 16.69 0.74 -16.33
CA PRO A 142 16.60 0.57 -17.78
C PRO A 142 15.18 0.82 -18.34
N PRO A 143 15.03 1.02 -19.66
CA PRO A 143 13.85 1.61 -20.28
C PRO A 143 12.62 0.68 -20.33
N ARG A 144 11.44 1.30 -20.27
CA ARG A 144 10.10 0.68 -20.28
C ARG A 144 9.84 -0.15 -21.54
N ASP A 145 9.64 -1.45 -21.36
CA ASP A 145 9.40 -2.43 -22.43
C ASP A 145 7.90 -2.77 -22.56
N PRO A 146 7.28 -2.78 -23.76
CA PRO A 146 5.87 -3.13 -23.99
C PRO A 146 5.45 -4.55 -23.55
N GLN A 147 6.38 -5.41 -23.14
CA GLN A 147 6.08 -6.69 -22.48
C GLN A 147 5.52 -6.53 -21.05
N MET A 148 5.76 -5.36 -20.42
CA MET A 148 5.26 -5.01 -19.09
C MET A 148 3.73 -4.94 -19.03
N ASP A 149 3.07 -4.43 -20.07
CA ASP A 149 1.61 -4.31 -20.13
C ASP A 149 0.92 -5.68 -20.20
N LYS A 150 1.57 -6.66 -20.82
CA LYS A 150 1.08 -8.04 -20.89
C LYS A 150 1.24 -8.77 -19.55
N ALA A 151 2.33 -8.50 -18.83
CA ALA A 151 2.54 -9.02 -17.48
C ALA A 151 1.54 -8.42 -16.48
N ARG A 152 1.26 -7.11 -16.57
CA ARG A 152 0.23 -6.43 -15.76
C ARG A 152 -1.15 -7.06 -15.93
N ARG A 153 -1.58 -7.33 -17.17
CA ARG A 153 -2.86 -8.02 -17.44
C ARG A 153 -2.94 -9.41 -16.82
N HIS A 154 -1.84 -10.18 -16.84
CA HIS A 154 -1.82 -11.49 -16.18
C HIS A 154 -1.84 -11.40 -14.66
N ILE A 155 -1.25 -10.36 -14.07
CA ILE A 155 -1.35 -10.09 -12.63
C ILE A 155 -2.80 -9.72 -12.29
N GLU A 156 -3.48 -8.90 -13.10
CA GLU A 156 -4.90 -8.57 -12.93
C GLU A 156 -5.79 -9.83 -12.96
N ASP A 157 -5.58 -10.74 -13.92
CA ASP A 157 -6.32 -12.02 -14.00
C ASP A 157 -6.10 -12.91 -12.77
N LEU A 158 -4.86 -12.93 -12.23
CA LEU A 158 -4.52 -13.67 -11.00
C LEU A 158 -5.15 -13.04 -9.76
N LEU A 159 -5.22 -11.72 -9.70
CA LEU A 159 -5.87 -10.99 -8.61
C LEU A 159 -7.39 -11.24 -8.61
N GLU A 160 -8.03 -11.28 -9.78
CA GLU A 160 -9.44 -11.62 -9.90
C GLU A 160 -9.70 -13.07 -9.43
N GLN A 161 -8.78 -14.01 -9.72
CA GLN A 161 -8.88 -15.39 -9.23
C GLN A 161 -8.65 -15.49 -7.71
N LEU A 162 -7.68 -14.78 -7.15
CA LEU A 162 -7.42 -14.75 -5.70
C LEU A 162 -8.57 -14.08 -4.93
N LYS A 163 -9.23 -13.09 -5.53
CA LYS A 163 -10.47 -12.49 -5.03
C LYS A 163 -11.61 -13.50 -4.97
N VAL A 164 -11.82 -14.29 -6.04
CA VAL A 164 -12.83 -15.38 -6.04
C VAL A 164 -12.49 -16.45 -4.99
N ALA A 165 -11.21 -16.69 -4.73
CA ALA A 165 -10.73 -17.63 -3.72
C ALA A 165 -10.74 -17.07 -2.28
N GLY A 166 -11.15 -15.81 -2.07
CA GLY A 166 -11.20 -15.18 -0.75
C GLY A 166 -9.83 -14.88 -0.12
N ARG A 167 -8.77 -14.76 -0.94
CA ARG A 167 -7.38 -14.46 -0.51
C ARG A 167 -6.95 -13.05 -0.92
N GLY A 168 -7.88 -12.11 -0.91
CA GLY A 168 -7.64 -10.71 -1.31
C GLY A 168 -6.56 -10.03 -0.46
N GLY A 169 -6.50 -10.33 0.84
CA GLY A 169 -5.52 -9.76 1.76
C GLY A 169 -4.08 -10.17 1.48
N ASP A 170 -3.82 -11.44 1.23
CA ASP A 170 -2.47 -11.92 0.91
C ASP A 170 -1.97 -11.36 -0.42
N ALA A 171 -2.87 -11.23 -1.41
CA ALA A 171 -2.56 -10.62 -2.69
C ALA A 171 -2.21 -9.13 -2.56
N ALA A 172 -2.99 -8.38 -1.78
CA ALA A 172 -2.75 -6.96 -1.51
C ALA A 172 -1.40 -6.72 -0.80
N ARG A 173 -1.04 -7.61 0.13
CA ARG A 173 0.22 -7.56 0.89
C ARG A 173 1.44 -7.82 0.00
N ILE A 174 1.35 -8.78 -0.94
CA ILE A 174 2.41 -9.04 -1.93
C ILE A 174 2.60 -7.85 -2.87
N LEU A 175 1.50 -7.26 -3.36
CA LEU A 175 1.56 -6.08 -4.22
C LEU A 175 2.08 -4.82 -3.50
N MET A 176 2.00 -4.77 -2.18
CA MET A 176 2.62 -3.69 -1.42
C MET A 176 4.16 -3.74 -1.51
N ARG A 177 4.73 -4.95 -1.50
CA ARG A 177 6.18 -5.20 -1.51
C ARG A 177 6.88 -4.99 -2.85
N GLY A 178 6.13 -4.87 -3.95
CA GLY A 178 6.71 -4.57 -5.27
C GLY A 178 5.65 -4.40 -6.34
N TYR A 179 5.98 -3.67 -7.41
CA TYR A 179 5.10 -3.53 -8.59
C TYR A 179 5.66 -4.21 -9.85
N GLY A 180 6.72 -5.01 -9.71
CA GLY A 180 7.41 -5.47 -10.88
C GLY A 180 8.09 -4.30 -11.60
N GLU A 181 8.75 -3.40 -10.86
CA GLU A 181 9.54 -2.31 -11.48
C GLU A 181 10.63 -2.88 -12.39
N THR A 182 11.03 -4.14 -12.14
CA THR A 182 11.84 -4.95 -13.03
C THR A 182 11.11 -6.24 -13.45
N LEU A 183 11.53 -6.84 -14.57
CA LEU A 183 11.04 -8.15 -15.03
C LEU A 183 11.29 -9.26 -13.98
N GLU A 184 12.31 -9.12 -13.15
CA GLU A 184 12.60 -10.05 -12.07
C GLU A 184 11.61 -9.92 -10.91
N GLU A 185 11.29 -8.70 -10.47
CA GLU A 185 10.24 -8.50 -9.46
C GLU A 185 8.88 -8.97 -9.97
N SER A 186 8.54 -8.68 -11.24
CA SER A 186 7.29 -9.11 -11.84
C SER A 186 7.14 -10.64 -11.82
N ARG A 187 8.24 -11.37 -12.09
CA ARG A 187 8.29 -12.83 -12.04
C ARG A 187 8.24 -13.38 -10.61
N ALA A 188 8.87 -12.70 -9.66
CA ALA A 188 8.81 -13.08 -8.24
C ALA A 188 7.38 -12.95 -7.71
N ILE A 189 6.73 -11.80 -7.96
CA ILE A 189 5.34 -11.54 -7.58
C ILE A 189 4.40 -12.56 -8.25
N TYR A 190 4.56 -12.84 -9.55
CA TYR A 190 3.77 -13.85 -10.24
C TYR A 190 3.92 -15.24 -9.59
N LYS A 191 5.15 -15.62 -9.22
CA LYS A 191 5.44 -16.92 -8.63
C LYS A 191 4.87 -17.06 -7.22
N GLU A 192 4.88 -15.99 -6.43
CA GLU A 192 4.27 -15.94 -5.09
C GLU A 192 2.74 -15.96 -5.17
N LEU A 193 2.12 -15.15 -6.05
CA LEU A 193 0.67 -15.17 -6.27
C LEU A 193 0.20 -16.54 -6.79
N HIS A 194 0.94 -17.15 -7.71
CA HIS A 194 0.61 -18.48 -8.23
C HIS A 194 0.84 -19.59 -7.19
N ALA A 195 1.79 -19.45 -6.28
CA ALA A 195 1.96 -20.38 -5.15
C ALA A 195 0.77 -20.28 -4.18
N LEU A 196 0.32 -19.05 -3.89
CA LEU A 196 -0.90 -18.79 -3.11
C LEU A 196 -2.17 -19.29 -3.78
N LEU A 197 -2.26 -19.32 -5.11
CA LEU A 197 -3.43 -19.87 -5.80
C LEU A 197 -3.47 -21.42 -5.73
N LYS A 198 -2.30 -22.07 -5.64
CA LYS A 198 -2.16 -23.53 -5.78
C LYS A 198 -2.11 -24.28 -4.45
N GLY A 199 -1.88 -23.59 -3.33
CA GLY A 199 -1.94 -24.14 -1.97
C GLY A 199 -3.29 -23.89 -1.33
#